data_AF-A0A8H7TF31-F1
#
_entry.id   AF-A0A8H7TF31-F1
#
_cell.length_a   1.000
_cell.length_b   1.000
_cell.length_c   1.000
_cell.angle_alpha   90.00
_cell.angle_beta   90.00
_cell.angle_gamma   90.00
#
_symmetry.space_group_name_H-M   'P 1'
#
loop_
_entity.id
_entity.type
_entity.pdbx_description
1 polymer ?
#
loop_
_entity_poly.entity_id
_entity_poly.type
_entity_poly.pdbx_seq_one_letter_code
_entity_poly.pdbx_strand_id
1 'polypeptide(L)'
;MPVDRPTDARARLLSHFNSAKGSTEHGTKWDELWTEGFLPWDKGFPNPALVDLLSQRQDILPTSTSPNANGQASKKKKALVPGCGKGYDVLLLSAFGYDAYGLEISSKALEEARKVEAEMNGKDIYTAREGFEKGEVHWIVGDFFEEGGEGILGGEKFDLIYDYTFLCALPPVMRPAWSKRFVDLLAPEGRVVCVEFPTYKPPSTGGPPWALPPKVYLAHLMRPGVELPYAEDGELLEMKLEEPSKNGLKRIAHFQPERTHQIGYDAEGKVTDWVSVWAHPS
;
A
#
# COMPACT_ATOMS: atom_id res chain seq x y z
N MET A 1 14.28 23.53 10.27
CA MET A 1 13.70 22.20 10.02
C MET A 1 14.28 21.24 11.04
N PRO A 2 13.48 20.38 11.69
CA PRO A 2 14.01 19.30 12.51
C PRO A 2 14.96 18.45 11.67
N VAL A 3 16.13 18.13 12.22
CA VAL A 3 17.08 17.22 11.56
C VAL A 3 16.51 15.80 11.68
N ASP A 4 16.10 15.21 10.57
CA ASP A 4 15.63 13.81 10.53
C ASP A 4 16.80 12.86 10.84
N ARG A 5 16.97 12.50 12.12
CA ARG A 5 18.02 11.59 12.58
C ARG A 5 17.55 10.14 12.47
N PRO A 6 18.35 9.22 11.90
CA PRO A 6 18.00 7.81 11.86
C PRO A 6 17.82 7.23 13.26
N THR A 7 16.74 6.48 13.46
CA THR A 7 16.61 5.56 14.59
C THR A 7 17.54 4.37 14.39
N ASP A 8 17.87 3.63 15.45
CA ASP A 8 18.66 2.39 15.35
C ASP A 8 18.03 1.39 14.39
N ALA A 9 16.69 1.30 14.40
CA ALA A 9 15.95 0.46 13.48
C ALA A 9 16.16 0.90 12.02
N ARG A 10 16.10 2.20 11.72
CA ARG A 10 16.31 2.73 10.38
C ARG A 10 17.75 2.56 9.91
N ALA A 11 18.73 2.71 10.81
CA ALA A 11 20.14 2.47 10.50
C ALA A 11 20.38 0.98 10.15
N ARG A 12 19.79 0.05 10.91
CA ARG A 12 19.84 -1.39 10.61
C ARG A 12 19.21 -1.70 9.25
N LEU A 13 18.02 -1.17 8.96
CA LEU A 13 17.37 -1.33 7.66
C LEU A 13 18.26 -0.83 6.52
N LEU A 14 18.77 0.41 6.63
CA LEU A 14 19.65 0.97 5.61
C LEU A 14 20.88 0.09 5.36
N SER A 15 21.51 -0.42 6.43
CA SER A 15 22.65 -1.33 6.30
C SER A 15 22.27 -2.67 5.69
N HIS A 16 21.08 -3.20 5.99
CA HIS A 16 20.61 -4.51 5.52
C HIS A 16 20.32 -4.52 4.01
N PHE A 17 19.80 -3.40 3.50
CA PHE A 17 19.39 -3.26 2.09
C PHE A 17 20.46 -2.64 1.19
N ASN A 18 21.59 -2.13 1.72
CA ASN A 18 22.56 -1.34 0.94
C ASN A 18 23.17 -2.10 -0.26
N SER A 19 23.22 -3.43 -0.21
CA SER A 19 23.80 -4.27 -1.24
C SER A 19 22.76 -4.90 -2.17
N ALA A 20 21.48 -4.81 -1.83
CA ALA A 20 20.41 -5.48 -2.56
C ALA A 20 20.15 -4.78 -3.90
N LYS A 21 20.05 -5.56 -4.97
CA LYS A 21 19.80 -5.08 -6.33
C LYS A 21 18.55 -5.73 -6.91
N GLY A 22 17.67 -4.89 -7.47
CA GLY A 22 16.45 -5.35 -8.13
C GLY A 22 15.44 -6.00 -7.17
N SER A 23 14.33 -6.50 -7.72
CA SER A 23 13.21 -7.02 -6.93
C SER A 23 13.56 -8.29 -6.17
N THR A 24 14.27 -9.24 -6.80
CA THR A 24 14.56 -10.55 -6.19
C THR A 24 15.40 -10.43 -4.93
N GLU A 25 16.53 -9.72 -4.96
CA GLU A 25 17.39 -9.57 -3.78
C GLU A 25 16.69 -8.74 -2.68
N HIS A 26 15.94 -7.69 -3.06
CA HIS A 26 15.12 -6.95 -2.10
C HIS A 26 14.08 -7.85 -1.42
N GLY A 27 13.43 -8.71 -2.18
CA GLY A 27 12.49 -9.69 -1.69
C GLY A 27 13.11 -10.63 -0.65
N THR A 28 14.28 -11.21 -0.96
CA THR A 28 15.04 -12.03 -0.01
C THR A 28 15.39 -11.26 1.26
N LYS A 29 15.81 -10.00 1.14
CA LYS A 29 16.12 -9.16 2.31
C LYS A 29 14.92 -8.90 3.20
N TRP A 30 13.72 -8.76 2.64
CA TRP A 30 12.50 -8.64 3.45
C TRP A 30 12.18 -9.94 4.19
N ASP A 31 12.31 -11.10 3.53
CA ASP A 31 12.06 -12.42 4.15
C ASP A 31 13.05 -12.74 5.29
N GLU A 32 14.33 -12.34 5.14
CA GLU A 32 15.34 -12.44 6.20
C GLU A 32 14.88 -11.72 7.48
N LEU A 33 14.36 -10.49 7.38
CA LEU A 33 13.91 -9.72 8.54
C LEU A 33 12.71 -10.34 9.25
N TRP A 34 11.80 -10.97 8.49
CA TRP A 34 10.69 -11.74 9.06
C TRP A 34 11.17 -12.98 9.80
N THR A 35 12.12 -13.70 9.22
CA THR A 35 12.74 -14.87 9.86
C THR A 35 13.44 -14.50 11.16
N GLU A 36 14.10 -13.34 11.20
CA GLU A 36 14.75 -12.80 12.40
C GLU A 36 13.79 -12.20 13.43
N GLY A 37 12.51 -11.98 13.07
CA GLY A 37 11.54 -11.29 13.91
C GLY A 37 11.82 -9.79 14.11
N PHE A 38 12.61 -9.18 13.22
CA PHE A 38 12.90 -7.74 13.26
C PHE A 38 11.87 -6.97 12.44
N LEU A 39 10.79 -6.51 13.11
CA LEU A 39 9.59 -5.96 12.46
C LEU A 39 9.27 -4.51 12.89
N PRO A 40 10.18 -3.52 12.76
CA PRO A 40 9.96 -2.15 13.25
C PRO A 40 8.83 -1.40 12.53
N TRP A 41 8.40 -1.86 11.36
CA TRP A 41 7.26 -1.30 10.62
C TRP A 41 5.91 -1.75 11.16
N ASP A 42 5.84 -2.93 11.79
CA ASP A 42 4.58 -3.50 12.30
C ASP A 42 4.00 -2.63 13.42
N LYS A 43 2.73 -2.25 13.29
CA LYS A 43 2.04 -1.37 14.27
C LYS A 43 1.02 -2.11 15.13
N GLY A 44 0.68 -3.36 14.76
CA GLY A 44 -0.22 -4.20 15.55
C GLY A 44 -1.72 -3.95 15.30
N PHE A 45 -2.08 -2.99 14.44
CA PHE A 45 -3.46 -2.63 14.11
C PHE A 45 -3.48 -1.92 12.73
N PRO A 46 -4.65 -1.79 12.05
CA PRO A 46 -4.74 -1.15 10.76
C PRO A 46 -4.51 0.35 10.86
N ASN A 47 -4.10 0.98 9.76
CA ASN A 47 -3.88 2.42 9.77
C ASN A 47 -5.20 3.17 10.06
N PRO A 48 -5.25 4.03 11.11
CA PRO A 48 -6.45 4.83 11.41
C PRO A 48 -6.99 5.63 10.23
N ALA A 49 -6.12 6.11 9.34
CA ALA A 49 -6.52 6.83 8.13
C ALA A 49 -7.37 5.96 7.18
N LEU A 50 -7.07 4.66 7.08
CA LEU A 50 -7.87 3.72 6.29
C LEU A 50 -9.23 3.45 6.95
N VAL A 51 -9.25 3.31 8.28
CA VAL A 51 -10.50 3.12 9.05
C VAL A 51 -11.47 4.28 8.80
N ASP A 52 -10.96 5.51 8.87
CA ASP A 52 -11.77 6.71 8.71
C ASP A 52 -12.21 6.89 7.25
N LEU A 53 -11.31 6.63 6.28
CA LEU A 53 -11.64 6.66 4.85
C LEU A 53 -12.78 5.69 4.50
N LEU A 54 -12.69 4.43 4.94
CA LEU A 54 -13.73 3.42 4.68
C LEU A 54 -15.06 3.76 5.35
N SER A 55 -15.03 4.39 6.53
CA SER A 55 -16.24 4.74 7.29
C SER A 55 -16.91 6.02 6.80
N GLN A 56 -16.14 7.01 6.34
CA GLN A 56 -16.64 8.37 6.11
C GLN A 56 -16.68 8.77 4.63
N ARG A 57 -15.90 8.11 3.76
CA ARG A 57 -15.66 8.55 2.38
C ARG A 57 -15.99 7.47 1.34
N GLN A 58 -17.10 6.77 1.54
CA GLN A 58 -17.61 5.79 0.57
C GLN A 58 -17.97 6.44 -0.79
N ASP A 59 -18.15 7.77 -0.85
CA ASP A 59 -18.37 8.54 -2.08
C ASP A 59 -17.22 8.43 -3.09
N ILE A 60 -15.99 8.16 -2.62
CA ILE A 60 -14.79 8.07 -3.46
C ILE A 60 -14.20 6.66 -3.53
N LEU A 61 -14.85 5.67 -2.93
CA LEU A 61 -14.41 4.27 -2.92
C LEU A 61 -15.40 3.38 -3.70
N PRO A 62 -14.95 2.22 -4.22
CA PRO A 62 -15.84 1.25 -4.80
C PRO A 62 -16.50 0.45 -3.69
N THR A 63 -17.73 0.80 -3.33
CA THR A 63 -18.43 0.18 -2.20
C THR A 63 -19.00 -1.18 -2.60
N SER A 64 -18.79 -2.21 -1.76
CA SER A 64 -19.47 -3.49 -1.90
C SER A 64 -20.92 -3.29 -1.44
N THR A 65 -21.88 -3.22 -2.38
CA THR A 65 -23.29 -3.06 -2.01
C THR A 65 -23.86 -4.37 -1.49
N SER A 66 -24.75 -4.28 -0.50
CA SER A 66 -25.64 -5.39 -0.12
C SER A 66 -26.49 -5.87 -1.31
N PRO A 67 -27.03 -7.11 -1.30
CA PRO A 67 -27.85 -7.64 -2.38
C PRO A 67 -28.97 -6.66 -2.76
N ASN A 68 -29.14 -6.45 -4.06
CA ASN A 68 -30.25 -5.68 -4.60
C ASN A 68 -31.57 -6.35 -4.17
N ALA A 69 -32.66 -5.57 -4.12
CA ALA A 69 -34.00 -6.01 -3.67
C ALA A 69 -34.57 -7.27 -4.38
N ASN A 70 -33.91 -7.74 -5.44
CA ASN A 70 -34.22 -8.95 -6.19
C ASN A 70 -33.50 -10.21 -5.67
N GLY A 71 -32.74 -10.13 -4.57
CA GLY A 71 -32.08 -11.28 -3.93
C GLY A 71 -30.94 -11.91 -4.74
N GLN A 72 -30.44 -11.25 -5.78
CA GLN A 72 -29.23 -11.68 -6.47
C GLN A 72 -28.02 -11.22 -5.68
N ALA A 73 -27.14 -12.16 -5.32
CA ALA A 73 -25.87 -11.83 -4.68
C ALA A 73 -25.04 -10.98 -5.66
N SER A 74 -24.90 -9.68 -5.37
CA SER A 74 -23.89 -8.87 -6.04
C SER A 74 -22.53 -9.43 -5.68
N LYS A 75 -21.72 -9.76 -6.69
CA LYS A 75 -20.32 -10.19 -6.48
C LYS A 75 -19.61 -9.13 -5.62
N LYS A 76 -19.03 -9.56 -4.50
CA LYS A 76 -18.28 -8.66 -3.61
C LYS A 76 -17.12 -8.02 -4.37
N LYS A 77 -16.85 -6.76 -4.02
CA LYS A 77 -15.73 -6.01 -4.58
C LYS A 77 -14.41 -6.61 -4.09
N LYS A 78 -13.38 -6.65 -4.93
CA LYS A 78 -12.07 -7.21 -4.57
C LYS A 78 -11.09 -6.13 -4.15
N ALA A 79 -10.39 -6.36 -3.05
CA ALA A 79 -9.35 -5.45 -2.56
C ALA A 79 -7.98 -6.15 -2.47
N LEU A 80 -6.89 -5.49 -2.88
CA LEU A 80 -5.52 -5.98 -2.76
C LEU A 80 -4.70 -5.09 -1.81
N VAL A 81 -3.97 -5.72 -0.90
CA VAL A 81 -2.92 -5.10 -0.08
C VAL A 81 -1.59 -5.78 -0.43
N PRO A 82 -0.73 -5.16 -1.26
CA PRO A 82 0.60 -5.68 -1.54
C PRO A 82 1.57 -5.36 -0.39
N GLY A 83 2.45 -6.32 -0.07
CA GLY A 83 3.34 -6.22 1.09
C GLY A 83 2.55 -6.18 2.40
N CYS A 84 1.55 -7.04 2.56
CA CYS A 84 0.57 -6.92 3.64
C CYS A 84 1.11 -7.23 5.04
N GLY A 85 2.30 -7.82 5.17
CA GLY A 85 2.87 -8.23 6.45
C GLY A 85 1.93 -9.12 7.26
N LYS A 86 1.56 -8.70 8.48
CA LYS A 86 0.58 -9.43 9.32
C LYS A 86 -0.88 -9.22 8.90
N GLY A 87 -1.14 -8.37 7.91
CA GLY A 87 -2.43 -8.30 7.25
C GLY A 87 -3.56 -7.60 8.02
N TYR A 88 -3.25 -6.72 8.99
CA TYR A 88 -4.28 -5.96 9.73
C TYR A 88 -5.22 -5.17 8.82
N ASP A 89 -4.69 -4.52 7.78
CA ASP A 89 -5.49 -3.77 6.80
C ASP A 89 -6.32 -4.69 5.90
N VAL A 90 -5.85 -5.93 5.63
CA VAL A 90 -6.60 -6.95 4.88
C VAL A 90 -7.85 -7.37 5.65
N LEU A 91 -7.71 -7.63 6.96
CA LEU A 91 -8.84 -7.97 7.83
C LEU A 91 -9.84 -6.81 7.95
N LEU A 92 -9.34 -5.57 7.99
CA LEU A 92 -10.19 -4.38 7.99
C LEU A 92 -11.00 -4.31 6.69
N LEU A 93 -10.38 -4.50 5.52
CA LEU A 93 -11.07 -4.48 4.23
C LEU A 93 -12.14 -5.59 4.15
N SER A 94 -11.85 -6.79 4.64
CA SER A 94 -12.85 -7.87 4.75
C SER A 94 -14.05 -7.46 5.61
N ALA A 95 -13.82 -6.76 6.73
CA ALA A 95 -14.90 -6.24 7.59
C ALA A 95 -15.82 -5.22 6.88
N PHE A 96 -15.29 -4.49 5.89
CA PHE A 96 -16.06 -3.60 5.00
C PHE A 96 -16.61 -4.30 3.75
N GLY A 97 -16.62 -5.63 3.72
CA GLY A 97 -17.29 -6.45 2.71
C GLY A 97 -16.54 -6.63 1.39
N TYR A 98 -15.24 -6.33 1.37
CA TYR A 98 -14.37 -6.68 0.25
C TYR A 98 -13.88 -8.12 0.37
N ASP A 99 -13.84 -8.85 -0.74
CA ASP A 99 -12.98 -10.05 -0.82
C ASP A 99 -11.53 -9.54 -0.86
N ALA A 100 -10.84 -9.68 0.26
CA ALA A 100 -9.60 -8.99 0.56
C ALA A 100 -8.40 -9.92 0.39
N TYR A 101 -7.45 -9.49 -0.43
CA TYR A 101 -6.26 -10.23 -0.81
C TYR A 101 -5.04 -9.58 -0.17
N GLY A 102 -4.33 -10.34 0.67
CA GLY A 102 -3.03 -9.97 1.19
C GLY A 102 -1.93 -10.69 0.39
N LEU A 103 -1.11 -9.93 -0.33
CA LEU A 103 0.06 -10.46 -1.02
C LEU A 103 1.32 -10.09 -0.25
N GLU A 104 2.17 -11.08 0.00
CA GLU A 104 3.40 -10.90 0.76
C GLU A 104 4.46 -11.90 0.28
N ILE A 105 5.72 -11.46 0.22
CA ILE A 105 6.80 -12.31 -0.30
C ILE A 105 7.24 -13.33 0.76
N SER A 106 7.18 -12.95 2.04
CA SER A 106 7.59 -13.83 3.14
C SER A 106 6.47 -14.79 3.53
N SER A 107 6.71 -16.10 3.39
CA SER A 107 5.81 -17.12 3.93
C SER A 107 5.68 -17.01 5.45
N LYS A 108 6.76 -16.61 6.14
CA LYS A 108 6.78 -16.38 7.59
C LYS A 108 5.84 -15.24 8.01
N ALA A 109 5.82 -14.15 7.25
CA ALA A 109 4.86 -13.06 7.49
C ALA A 109 3.41 -13.56 7.40
N LEU A 110 3.11 -14.40 6.41
CA LEU A 110 1.77 -14.94 6.21
C LEU A 110 1.37 -16.02 7.21
N GLU A 111 2.34 -16.74 7.82
CA GLU A 111 2.08 -17.54 9.02
C GLU A 111 1.60 -16.66 10.18
N GLU A 112 2.26 -15.53 10.42
CA GLU A 112 1.85 -14.57 11.45
C GLU A 112 0.52 -13.90 11.10
N ALA A 113 0.26 -13.59 9.82
CA ALA A 113 -1.01 -13.04 9.36
C ALA A 113 -2.19 -13.99 9.66
N ARG A 114 -2.02 -15.30 9.44
CA ARG A 114 -3.04 -16.31 9.79
C ARG A 114 -3.28 -16.43 11.29
N LYS A 115 -2.25 -16.24 12.12
CA LYS A 115 -2.42 -16.19 13.59
C LYS A 115 -3.22 -14.95 13.99
N VAL A 116 -2.88 -13.79 13.44
CA VAL A 116 -3.62 -12.54 13.65
C VAL A 116 -5.06 -12.68 13.19
N GLU A 117 -5.31 -13.30 12.02
CA GLU A 117 -6.65 -13.62 11.57
C GLU A 117 -7.38 -14.51 12.58
N ALA A 118 -6.81 -15.66 12.98
CA ALA A 118 -7.45 -16.54 13.95
C ALA A 118 -7.76 -15.84 15.29
N GLU A 119 -6.91 -14.90 15.71
CA GLU A 119 -7.08 -14.16 16.96
C GLU A 119 -8.11 -13.02 16.85
N MET A 120 -8.10 -12.25 15.76
CA MET A 120 -8.79 -10.97 15.65
C MET A 120 -10.02 -11.00 14.73
N ASN A 121 -10.11 -11.99 13.83
CA ASN A 121 -11.13 -12.02 12.79
C ASN A 121 -12.54 -12.06 13.40
N GLY A 122 -13.34 -11.03 13.12
CA GLY A 122 -14.71 -10.93 13.66
C GLY A 122 -14.80 -10.33 15.06
N LYS A 123 -13.73 -9.67 15.55
CA LYS A 123 -13.73 -8.90 16.80
C LYS A 123 -13.53 -7.41 16.53
N ASP A 124 -14.13 -6.57 17.37
CA ASP A 124 -13.97 -5.11 17.37
C ASP A 124 -14.04 -4.49 15.95
N ILE A 125 -12.98 -3.83 15.51
CA ILE A 125 -12.89 -3.17 14.19
C ILE A 125 -12.91 -4.14 13.01
N TYR A 126 -12.74 -5.44 13.27
CA TYR A 126 -12.75 -6.52 12.27
C TYR A 126 -14.08 -7.28 12.23
N THR A 127 -15.11 -6.87 12.98
CA THR A 127 -16.49 -7.36 12.76
C THR A 127 -17.04 -6.79 11.46
N ALA A 128 -17.93 -7.54 10.78
CA ALA A 128 -18.67 -7.00 9.65
C ALA A 128 -19.30 -5.64 10.01
N ARG A 129 -19.06 -4.62 9.19
CA ARG A 129 -19.61 -3.28 9.43
C ARG A 129 -21.09 -3.28 9.08
N GLU A 130 -21.87 -2.43 9.76
CA GLU A 130 -23.30 -2.32 9.50
C GLU A 130 -23.56 -2.03 8.01
N GLY A 131 -24.48 -2.79 7.40
CA GLY A 131 -24.78 -2.69 5.97
C GLY A 131 -23.89 -3.55 5.05
N PHE A 132 -22.89 -4.26 5.60
CA PHE A 132 -21.99 -5.12 4.85
C PHE A 132 -22.04 -6.58 5.33
N GLU A 133 -22.05 -7.50 4.37
CA GLU A 133 -21.65 -8.88 4.63
C GLU A 133 -20.13 -8.94 4.58
N LYS A 134 -19.50 -9.58 5.58
CA LYS A 134 -18.05 -9.72 5.64
C LYS A 134 -17.50 -10.44 4.41
N GLY A 135 -16.44 -9.92 3.80
CA GLY A 135 -15.81 -10.52 2.63
C GLY A 135 -14.80 -11.61 2.99
N GLU A 136 -14.41 -12.41 2.01
CA GLU A 136 -13.39 -13.46 2.20
C GLU A 136 -11.99 -12.87 2.34
N VAL A 137 -11.08 -13.60 3.01
CA VAL A 137 -9.67 -13.24 3.14
C VAL A 137 -8.83 -14.25 2.37
N HIS A 138 -7.98 -13.75 1.47
CA HIS A 138 -7.09 -14.55 0.64
C HIS A 138 -5.64 -14.16 0.89
N TRP A 139 -4.84 -15.09 1.40
CA TRP A 139 -3.41 -14.88 1.63
C TRP A 139 -2.57 -15.52 0.53
N ILE A 140 -1.79 -14.71 -0.17
CA ILE A 140 -0.98 -15.14 -1.32
C ILE A 140 0.50 -14.90 -0.97
N VAL A 141 1.28 -15.98 -0.98
CA VAL A 141 2.75 -15.87 -0.90
C VAL A 141 3.31 -15.66 -2.30
N GLY A 142 4.05 -14.59 -2.52
CA GLY A 142 4.78 -14.39 -3.77
C GLY A 142 5.29 -12.98 -4.00
N ASP A 143 6.05 -12.82 -5.08
CA ASP A 143 6.63 -11.53 -5.48
C ASP A 143 5.58 -10.70 -6.25
N PHE A 144 5.31 -9.49 -5.77
CA PHE A 144 4.42 -8.53 -6.45
C PHE A 144 4.90 -8.20 -7.87
N PHE A 145 6.21 -8.27 -8.12
CA PHE A 145 6.83 -7.96 -9.42
C PHE A 145 6.93 -9.16 -10.35
N GLU A 146 6.46 -10.35 -9.95
CA GLU A 146 6.48 -11.52 -10.83
C GLU A 146 5.54 -11.30 -12.04
N GLU A 147 6.11 -11.41 -13.24
CA GLU A 147 5.40 -11.28 -14.52
C GLU A 147 5.25 -12.63 -15.24
N GLY A 148 4.14 -12.83 -15.97
CA GLY A 148 3.92 -13.97 -16.87
C GLY A 148 2.57 -14.68 -16.69
N GLY A 149 1.92 -15.08 -17.80
CA GLY A 149 0.63 -15.80 -17.77
C GLY A 149 -0.48 -15.04 -17.02
N GLU A 150 -1.21 -15.73 -16.16
CA GLU A 150 -2.16 -15.12 -15.22
C GLU A 150 -1.45 -14.46 -14.00
N GLY A 151 -0.14 -14.64 -13.84
CA GLY A 151 0.65 -14.17 -12.70
C GLY A 151 0.26 -14.82 -11.36
N ILE A 152 0.93 -14.42 -10.28
CA ILE A 152 0.67 -14.93 -8.91
C ILE A 152 -0.77 -14.63 -8.42
N LEU A 153 -1.46 -13.69 -9.07
CA LEU A 153 -2.82 -13.27 -8.76
C LEU A 153 -3.86 -13.89 -9.71
N GLY A 154 -3.52 -14.87 -10.55
CA GLY A 154 -4.53 -15.63 -11.31
C GLY A 154 -5.36 -14.80 -12.30
N GLY A 155 -4.79 -13.73 -12.86
CA GLY A 155 -5.46 -12.83 -13.79
C GLY A 155 -6.47 -11.88 -13.13
N GLU A 156 -6.54 -11.88 -11.80
CA GLU A 156 -7.48 -11.07 -11.04
C GLU A 156 -7.30 -9.56 -11.27
N LYS A 157 -8.43 -8.86 -11.25
CA LYS A 157 -8.50 -7.40 -11.20
C LYS A 157 -9.14 -6.98 -9.90
N PHE A 158 -8.66 -5.87 -9.34
CA PHE A 158 -9.07 -5.39 -8.03
C PHE A 158 -9.83 -4.08 -8.16
N ASP A 159 -10.99 -4.02 -7.50
CA ASP A 159 -11.75 -2.79 -7.37
C ASP A 159 -11.02 -1.81 -6.43
N LEU A 160 -10.24 -2.29 -5.47
CA LEU A 160 -9.44 -1.47 -4.58
C LEU A 160 -8.01 -2.01 -4.46
N ILE A 161 -7.00 -1.17 -4.61
CA ILE A 161 -5.62 -1.51 -4.27
C ILE A 161 -5.14 -0.51 -3.21
N TYR A 162 -4.69 -1.00 -2.06
CA TYR A 162 -4.28 -0.18 -0.93
C TYR A 162 -2.75 -0.22 -0.74
N ASP A 163 -2.08 0.92 -0.93
CA ASP A 163 -0.64 1.08 -0.67
C ASP A 163 -0.42 1.84 0.64
N TYR A 164 0.12 1.14 1.65
CA TYR A 164 0.68 1.77 2.83
C TYR A 164 1.90 1.00 3.29
N THR A 165 3.01 1.72 3.49
CA THR A 165 4.33 1.15 3.78
C THR A 165 4.90 0.19 2.73
N PHE A 166 4.25 0.03 1.57
CA PHE A 166 4.74 -0.78 0.46
C PHE A 166 5.65 0.01 -0.48
N LEU A 167 5.18 1.08 -1.14
CA LEU A 167 6.05 1.87 -2.02
C LEU A 167 7.29 2.42 -1.30
N CYS A 168 7.16 2.82 -0.02
CA CYS A 168 8.30 3.36 0.72
C CYS A 168 9.31 2.29 1.10
N ALA A 169 8.95 1.01 0.97
CA ALA A 169 9.83 -0.14 1.16
C ALA A 169 10.55 -0.55 -0.13
N LEU A 170 10.37 0.19 -1.23
CA LEU A 170 10.98 -0.08 -2.53
C LEU A 170 12.03 0.98 -2.90
N PRO A 171 13.21 0.59 -3.41
CA PRO A 171 14.18 1.53 -3.94
C PRO A 171 13.61 2.25 -5.18
N PRO A 172 14.07 3.48 -5.49
CA PRO A 172 13.56 4.27 -6.62
C PRO A 172 13.52 3.53 -7.96
N VAL A 173 14.49 2.65 -8.22
CA VAL A 173 14.58 1.86 -9.46
C VAL A 173 13.39 0.90 -9.67
N MET A 174 12.67 0.52 -8.61
CA MET A 174 11.52 -0.39 -8.69
C MET A 174 10.17 0.33 -8.83
N ARG A 175 10.14 1.66 -8.67
CA ARG A 175 8.90 2.46 -8.70
C ARG A 175 8.18 2.47 -10.07
N PRO A 176 8.89 2.41 -11.22
CA PRO A 176 8.23 2.22 -12.52
C PRO A 176 7.46 0.90 -12.58
N ALA A 177 8.07 -0.22 -12.16
CA ALA A 177 7.41 -1.52 -12.12
C ALA A 177 6.23 -1.54 -11.14
N TRP A 178 6.38 -0.89 -9.97
CA TRP A 178 5.29 -0.73 -9.00
C TRP A 178 4.08 -0.03 -9.63
N SER A 179 4.27 1.15 -10.22
CA SER A 179 3.17 1.93 -10.80
C SER A 179 2.51 1.21 -11.98
N LYS A 180 3.31 0.53 -12.82
CA LYS A 180 2.80 -0.32 -13.88
C LYS A 180 1.89 -1.42 -13.34
N ARG A 181 2.35 -2.16 -12.33
CA ARG A 181 1.58 -3.25 -11.72
C ARG A 181 0.29 -2.77 -11.06
N PHE A 182 0.32 -1.62 -10.40
CA PHE A 182 -0.89 -1.01 -9.85
C PHE A 182 -1.93 -0.71 -10.94
N VAL A 183 -1.52 -0.17 -12.08
CA VAL A 183 -2.42 0.09 -13.21
C VAL A 183 -2.89 -1.20 -13.87
N ASP A 184 -1.99 -2.17 -14.04
CA ASP A 184 -2.33 -3.46 -14.66
C ASP A 184 -3.31 -4.26 -13.82
N LEU A 185 -3.23 -4.21 -12.49
CA LEU A 185 -4.08 -4.97 -11.59
C LEU A 185 -5.42 -4.28 -11.27
N LEU A 186 -5.56 -2.99 -11.59
CA LEU A 186 -6.76 -2.22 -11.29
C LEU A 186 -7.92 -2.62 -12.21
N ALA A 187 -9.10 -2.82 -11.64
CA ALA A 187 -10.33 -2.98 -12.41
C ALA A 187 -10.72 -1.65 -13.10
N PRO A 188 -11.52 -1.66 -14.17
CA PRO A 188 -11.87 -0.44 -14.92
C PRO A 188 -12.46 0.71 -14.08
N GLU A 189 -13.26 0.38 -13.06
CA GLU A 189 -13.82 1.35 -12.11
C GLU A 189 -13.10 1.35 -10.76
N GLY A 190 -11.94 0.72 -10.69
CA GLY A 190 -11.20 0.53 -9.46
C GLY A 190 -10.62 1.84 -8.89
N ARG A 191 -10.19 1.76 -7.64
CA ARG A 191 -9.47 2.83 -6.93
C ARG A 191 -8.15 2.33 -6.41
N VAL A 192 -7.12 3.16 -6.54
CA VAL A 192 -5.90 3.01 -5.75
C VAL A 192 -5.99 3.99 -4.59
N VAL A 193 -5.76 3.51 -3.37
CA VAL A 193 -5.63 4.35 -2.18
C VAL A 193 -4.20 4.26 -1.71
N CYS A 194 -3.52 5.40 -1.55
CA CYS A 194 -2.19 5.46 -0.98
C CYS A 194 -2.23 6.27 0.30
N VAL A 195 -1.68 5.72 1.39
CA VAL A 195 -1.25 6.53 2.53
C VAL A 195 0.21 6.90 2.29
N GLU A 196 0.42 8.17 1.94
CA GLU A 196 1.70 8.72 1.55
C GLU A 196 2.56 8.97 2.79
N PHE A 197 3.59 8.13 2.95
CA PHE A 197 4.50 8.13 4.08
C PHE A 197 5.87 7.58 3.65
N PRO A 198 7.00 8.07 4.18
CA PRO A 198 7.18 9.31 4.95
C PRO A 198 7.32 10.54 4.04
N THR A 199 6.62 11.62 4.37
CA THR A 199 6.56 12.85 3.54
C THR A 199 7.51 13.95 4.00
N TYR A 200 8.03 13.86 5.23
CA TYR A 200 8.88 14.87 5.87
C TYR A 200 10.39 14.60 5.74
N LYS A 201 10.77 13.37 5.36
CA LYS A 201 12.16 12.91 5.33
C LYS A 201 12.87 13.39 4.06
N PRO A 202 14.11 13.93 4.14
CA PRO A 202 14.88 14.28 2.95
C PRO A 202 15.23 13.03 2.13
N PRO A 203 15.12 13.03 0.79
CA PRO A 203 15.45 11.87 -0.05
C PRO A 203 16.87 11.31 0.17
N SER A 204 17.84 12.19 0.45
CA SER A 204 19.26 11.86 0.65
C SER A 204 19.54 10.92 1.82
N THR A 205 18.57 10.75 2.72
CA THR A 205 18.68 9.86 3.88
C THR A 205 18.41 8.38 3.56
N GLY A 206 18.17 8.04 2.29
CA GLY A 206 18.04 6.66 1.81
C GLY A 206 16.76 5.94 2.28
N GLY A 207 16.81 4.62 2.35
CA GLY A 207 15.70 3.78 2.82
C GLY A 207 16.13 2.31 2.96
N PRO A 208 15.21 1.41 3.32
CA PRO A 208 13.81 1.68 3.67
C PRO A 208 13.61 2.27 5.10
N PRO A 209 12.52 3.03 5.33
CA PRO A 209 11.65 3.58 4.30
C PRO A 209 12.33 4.73 3.54
N TRP A 210 12.17 4.74 2.21
CA TRP A 210 12.56 5.87 1.36
C TRP A 210 11.56 7.03 1.49
N ALA A 211 12.02 8.26 1.29
CA ALA A 211 11.13 9.43 1.26
C ALA A 211 10.10 9.32 0.13
N LEU A 212 8.84 9.63 0.44
CA LEU A 212 7.73 9.65 -0.49
C LEU A 212 6.85 10.90 -0.28
N PRO A 213 7.36 12.10 -0.60
CA PRO A 213 6.49 13.27 -0.69
C PRO A 213 5.41 13.05 -1.79
N PRO A 214 4.26 13.74 -1.72
CA PRO A 214 3.13 13.53 -2.64
C PRO A 214 3.47 13.56 -4.13
N LYS A 215 4.49 14.35 -4.50
CA LYS A 215 4.98 14.43 -5.88
C LYS A 215 5.48 13.10 -6.44
N VAL A 216 5.98 12.19 -5.62
CA VAL A 216 6.47 10.87 -6.08
C VAL A 216 5.32 10.00 -6.56
N TYR A 217 4.23 9.94 -5.79
CA TYR A 217 3.00 9.23 -6.20
C TYR A 217 2.39 9.85 -7.45
N LEU A 218 2.30 11.18 -7.50
CA LEU A 218 1.83 11.91 -8.68
C LEU A 218 2.66 11.61 -9.93
N ALA A 219 3.98 11.56 -9.79
CA ALA A 219 4.84 11.34 -10.93
C ALA A 219 4.69 9.92 -11.50
N HIS A 220 4.74 8.91 -10.63
CA HIS A 220 4.72 7.49 -11.02
C HIS A 220 3.33 7.00 -11.42
N LEU A 221 2.26 7.32 -10.68
CA LEU A 221 0.91 6.83 -11.02
C LEU A 221 0.34 7.50 -12.27
N MET A 222 0.76 8.72 -12.61
CA MET A 222 0.41 9.38 -13.87
C MET A 222 1.26 8.88 -15.06
N ARG A 223 2.33 8.12 -14.82
CA ARG A 223 3.28 7.62 -15.83
C ARG A 223 3.66 6.16 -15.55
N PRO A 224 2.67 5.25 -15.49
CA PRO A 224 2.89 3.88 -15.06
C PRO A 224 3.94 3.19 -15.92
N GLY A 225 4.95 2.59 -15.29
CA GLY A 225 6.02 1.87 -15.98
C GLY A 225 7.13 2.73 -16.58
N VAL A 226 7.06 4.06 -16.45
CA VAL A 226 8.09 4.95 -17.00
C VAL A 226 9.22 5.15 -15.99
N GLU A 227 10.46 4.97 -16.43
CA GLU A 227 11.64 5.35 -15.64
C GLU A 227 11.69 6.88 -15.50
N LEU A 228 11.68 7.35 -14.25
CA LEU A 228 11.67 8.78 -13.95
C LEU A 228 13.07 9.27 -13.52
N PRO A 229 13.45 10.51 -13.89
CA PRO A 229 14.75 11.05 -13.54
C PRO A 229 14.83 11.44 -12.06
N TYR A 230 15.84 10.90 -11.37
CA TYR A 230 16.20 11.25 -10.00
C TYR A 230 17.60 11.87 -9.97
N ALA A 231 17.83 12.83 -9.08
CA ALA A 231 19.17 13.30 -8.74
C ALA A 231 19.93 12.27 -7.89
N GLU A 232 21.25 12.45 -7.75
CA GLU A 232 22.12 11.58 -6.95
C GLU A 232 21.70 11.49 -5.48
N ASP A 233 21.10 12.56 -4.95
CA ASP A 233 20.56 12.62 -3.60
C ASP A 233 19.17 11.97 -3.46
N GLY A 234 18.65 11.36 -4.53
CA GLY A 234 17.35 10.69 -4.55
C GLY A 234 16.16 11.62 -4.77
N GLU A 235 16.38 12.92 -5.03
CA GLU A 235 15.30 13.86 -5.31
C GLU A 235 14.73 13.67 -6.72
N LEU A 236 13.40 13.68 -6.84
CA LEU A 236 12.72 13.57 -8.13
C LEU A 236 12.90 14.87 -8.93
N LEU A 237 13.38 14.78 -10.17
CA LEU A 237 13.61 15.93 -11.07
C LEU A 237 12.34 16.29 -11.85
N GLU A 238 11.39 16.94 -11.18
CA GLU A 238 10.05 17.27 -11.71
C GLU A 238 10.08 18.04 -13.05
N MET A 239 11.03 18.95 -13.21
CA MET A 239 11.20 19.76 -14.43
C MET A 239 11.66 18.94 -15.65
N LYS A 240 12.07 17.68 -15.46
CA LYS A 240 12.46 16.75 -16.53
C LYS A 240 11.40 15.70 -16.83
N LEU A 241 10.24 15.77 -16.17
CA LEU A 241 9.16 14.82 -16.40
C LEU A 241 8.49 15.13 -17.75
N GLU A 242 8.31 14.08 -18.55
CA GLU A 242 7.45 14.14 -19.72
C GLU A 242 5.97 14.26 -19.33
N GLU A 243 5.11 14.48 -20.32
CA GLU A 243 3.67 14.53 -20.12
C GLU A 243 3.13 13.21 -19.52
N PRO A 244 2.07 13.25 -18.69
CA PRO A 244 1.39 12.06 -18.22
C PRO A 244 1.01 11.08 -19.33
N SER A 245 1.12 9.78 -19.05
CA SER A 245 0.73 8.73 -19.99
C SER A 245 -0.79 8.70 -20.16
N LYS A 246 -1.28 8.28 -21.33
CA LYS A 246 -2.72 8.16 -21.61
C LYS A 246 -3.44 7.19 -20.67
N ASN A 247 -2.76 6.14 -20.22
CA ASN A 247 -3.23 5.16 -19.24
C ASN A 247 -2.83 5.51 -17.80
N GLY A 248 -2.21 6.66 -17.57
CA GLY A 248 -1.85 7.12 -16.23
C GLY A 248 -3.07 7.43 -15.39
N LEU A 249 -3.04 7.03 -14.11
CA LEU A 249 -4.13 7.28 -13.19
C LEU A 249 -4.29 8.77 -12.90
N LYS A 250 -5.52 9.18 -12.61
CA LYS A 250 -5.85 10.54 -12.17
C LYS A 250 -6.12 10.53 -10.67
N ARG A 251 -5.50 11.47 -9.95
CA ARG A 251 -5.80 11.69 -8.52
C ARG A 251 -7.15 12.37 -8.40
N ILE A 252 -8.11 11.68 -7.78
CA ILE A 252 -9.47 12.17 -7.58
C ILE A 252 -9.71 12.73 -6.17
N ALA A 253 -8.85 12.39 -5.21
CA ALA A 253 -8.84 12.98 -3.88
C ALA A 253 -7.41 13.04 -3.33
N HIS A 254 -7.13 14.08 -2.54
CA HIS A 254 -5.87 14.25 -1.82
C HIS A 254 -6.09 15.12 -0.58
N PHE A 255 -5.87 14.57 0.61
CA PHE A 255 -6.15 15.26 1.86
C PHE A 255 -5.26 14.73 3.00
N GLN A 256 -5.05 15.54 4.04
CA GLN A 256 -4.45 15.04 5.27
C GLN A 256 -5.51 14.30 6.08
N PRO A 257 -5.26 13.06 6.52
CA PRO A 257 -6.19 12.36 7.40
C PRO A 257 -6.21 13.03 8.79
N GLU A 258 -7.31 12.90 9.52
CA GLU A 258 -7.43 13.41 10.88
C GLU A 258 -6.46 12.70 11.84
N ARG A 259 -6.21 11.41 11.56
CA ARG A 259 -5.33 10.55 12.34
C ARG A 259 -4.66 9.51 11.46
N THR A 260 -3.45 9.12 11.84
CA THR A 260 -2.63 8.05 11.23
C THR A 260 -1.91 7.28 12.34
N HIS A 261 -0.97 6.39 12.00
CA HIS A 261 -0.05 5.80 12.97
C HIS A 261 0.88 6.83 13.59
N GLN A 262 1.37 6.58 14.81
CA GLN A 262 2.18 7.54 15.58
C GLN A 262 3.41 8.08 14.82
N ILE A 263 3.98 7.30 13.90
CA ILE A 263 5.15 7.71 13.10
C ILE A 263 4.83 8.77 12.03
N GLY A 264 3.55 8.97 11.71
CA GLY A 264 3.06 9.98 10.77
C GLY A 264 2.67 11.30 11.45
N TYR A 265 3.14 11.57 12.68
CA TYR A 265 2.97 12.84 13.37
C TYR A 265 4.33 13.53 13.56
N ASP A 266 4.37 14.85 13.44
CA ASP A 266 5.54 15.65 13.80
C ASP A 266 5.67 15.85 15.33
N ALA A 267 6.70 16.58 15.75
CA ALA A 267 6.99 16.83 17.16
C ALA A 267 5.90 17.67 17.85
N GLU A 268 5.13 18.43 17.07
CA GLU A 268 4.01 19.24 17.52
C GLU A 268 2.68 18.46 17.54
N GLY A 269 2.69 17.18 17.16
CA GLY A 269 1.52 16.31 17.15
C GLY A 269 0.60 16.54 15.95
N LYS A 270 1.09 17.16 14.88
CA LYS A 270 0.36 17.36 13.63
C LYS A 270 0.64 16.20 12.66
N VAL A 271 -0.42 15.72 12.00
CA VAL A 271 -0.31 14.70 10.96
C VAL A 271 0.53 15.21 9.78
N THR A 272 1.53 14.43 9.39
CA THR A 272 2.39 14.65 8.22
C THR A 272 1.99 13.80 7.02
N ASP A 273 1.34 12.66 7.26
CA ASP A 273 0.89 11.75 6.21
C ASP A 273 -0.21 12.40 5.36
N TRP A 274 -0.35 11.90 4.13
CA TRP A 274 -1.43 12.28 3.23
C TRP A 274 -2.15 11.03 2.75
N VAL A 275 -3.43 11.16 2.41
CA VAL A 275 -4.18 10.13 1.70
C VAL A 275 -4.44 10.63 0.29
N SER A 276 -4.09 9.81 -0.70
CA SER A 276 -4.51 10.03 -2.09
C SER A 276 -5.34 8.88 -2.62
N VAL A 277 -6.35 9.22 -3.43
CA VAL A 277 -7.20 8.27 -4.12
C VAL A 277 -7.10 8.51 -5.61
N TRP A 278 -6.92 7.44 -6.38
CA TRP A 278 -6.65 7.46 -7.81
C TRP A 278 -7.62 6.58 -8.57
N ALA A 279 -7.95 6.96 -9.80
CA ALA A 279 -8.80 6.21 -10.70
C ALA A 279 -8.21 6.20 -12.11
N HIS A 280 -8.69 5.28 -12.97
CA HIS A 280 -8.44 5.39 -14.41
C HIS A 280 -8.95 6.74 -14.95
N PRO A 281 -8.33 7.28 -16.00
CA PRO A 281 -8.84 8.47 -16.67
C PRO A 281 -10.23 8.17 -17.25
N SER A 282 -11.13 9.15 -17.14
CA SER A 282 -12.49 9.10 -17.71
C SER A 282 -12.49 9.18 -19.23
#